data_AF-A0A4P5SXA6-F1
#
_entry.id   AF-A0A4P5SXA6-F1
#
_cell.length_a   1.000
_cell.length_b   1.000
_cell.length_c   1.000
_cell.angle_alpha   90.00
_cell.angle_beta   90.00
_cell.angle_gamma   90.00
#
_symmetry.space_group_name_H-M   'P 1'
#
loop_
_entity.id
_entity.type
_entity.pdbx_description
1 polymer ?
#
loop_
_entity_poly.entity_id
_entity_poly.type
_entity_poly.pdbx_seq_one_letter_code
_entity_poly.pdbx_strand_id
1 'polypeptide(L)'
;MIPVFREYLALTNQLPLVGVGTIRVRNIAAQLDIAARVIASPRQEFYFEQSDQVDAQDFLNWLSSRDNLPVSVVHEQYAIVINHLNSQKVECDDLTWKGIGSWKRDADNTLRFTASNEPYTIAVPVRAEKVIRENTSHAVQVGEASVDSITMAKNLQQQKAKFTLKSGWGFLLFVAVIALSAWAMLTNKFTPAMLSNPAKVVPTETTPTYKVW
;
A
#
# COMPACT_ATOMS: atom_id res chain seq x y z
N MET A 1 7.83 42.46 -7.73
CA MET A 1 9.00 41.59 -7.52
C MET A 1 8.64 40.14 -7.22
N ILE A 2 7.75 39.82 -6.26
CA ILE A 2 7.41 38.42 -5.95
C ILE A 2 6.94 37.58 -7.17
N PRO A 3 6.10 38.09 -8.10
CA PRO A 3 5.76 37.34 -9.31
C PRO A 3 6.98 37.00 -10.19
N VAL A 4 7.99 37.87 -10.18
CA VAL A 4 9.25 37.73 -10.93
C VAL A 4 10.13 36.64 -10.34
N PHE A 5 10.16 36.54 -9.01
CA PHE A 5 10.89 35.47 -8.32
C PHE A 5 10.35 34.09 -8.69
N ARG A 6 9.02 33.98 -8.83
CA ARG A 6 8.37 32.74 -9.28
C ARG A 6 8.77 32.37 -10.71
N GLU A 7 8.83 33.36 -11.60
CA GLU A 7 9.29 33.13 -12.98
C GLU A 7 10.75 32.66 -13.02
N TYR A 8 11.64 33.31 -12.27
CA TYR A 8 13.03 32.92 -12.19
C TYR A 8 13.23 31.51 -11.60
N LEU A 9 12.46 31.18 -10.56
CA LEU A 9 12.44 29.83 -9.97
C LEU A 9 12.01 28.78 -10.98
N ALA A 10 11.01 29.07 -11.82
CA ALA A 10 10.57 28.14 -12.86
C ALA A 10 11.63 27.91 -13.95
N LEU A 11 12.47 28.90 -14.23
CA LEU A 11 13.53 28.82 -15.25
C LEU A 11 14.80 28.14 -14.74
N THR A 12 15.24 28.47 -13.53
CA THR A 12 16.57 28.09 -13.02
C THR A 12 16.52 27.09 -11.87
N ASN A 13 15.34 26.80 -11.31
CA ASN A 13 15.13 25.98 -10.10
C ASN A 13 15.79 26.53 -8.84
N GLN A 14 16.30 27.76 -8.86
CA GLN A 14 16.96 28.39 -7.72
C GLN A 14 16.62 29.88 -7.64
N LEU A 15 16.48 30.40 -6.42
CA LEU A 15 16.33 31.82 -6.14
C LEU A 15 17.28 32.19 -5.01
N PRO A 16 18.38 32.90 -5.33
CA PRO A 16 19.31 33.36 -4.32
C PRO A 16 18.71 34.52 -3.51
N LEU A 17 18.77 34.40 -2.19
CA LEU A 17 18.41 35.42 -1.20
C LEU A 17 19.67 35.79 -0.41
N VAL A 18 20.34 36.87 -0.80
CA VAL A 18 21.62 37.30 -0.21
C VAL A 18 21.48 37.51 1.29
N GLY A 19 22.37 36.88 2.07
CA GLY A 19 22.38 36.95 3.53
C GLY A 19 21.26 36.16 4.22
N VAL A 20 20.53 35.33 3.48
CA VAL A 20 19.45 34.48 4.01
C VAL A 20 19.65 33.03 3.58
N GLY A 21 19.73 32.77 2.28
CA GLY A 21 19.88 31.42 1.73
C GLY A 21 19.39 31.33 0.29
N THR A 22 19.05 30.13 -0.16
CA THR A 22 18.55 29.90 -1.52
C THR A 22 17.25 29.09 -1.46
N ILE A 23 16.20 29.58 -2.12
CA ILE A 23 15.02 28.74 -2.37
C ILE A 23 15.33 27.88 -3.59
N ARG A 24 15.07 26.58 -3.48
CA ARG A 24 15.25 25.62 -4.56
C ARG A 24 13.97 24.88 -4.88
N VAL A 25 13.90 24.39 -6.10
CA VAL A 25 12.79 23.56 -6.60
C VAL A 25 13.27 22.12 -6.69
N ARG A 26 12.54 21.21 -6.06
CA ARG A 26 12.71 19.75 -6.25
C ARG A 26 11.49 19.15 -6.92
N ASN A 27 11.72 18.20 -7.81
CA ASN A 27 10.66 17.42 -8.45
C ASN A 27 10.42 16.15 -7.64
N ILE A 28 9.21 16.00 -7.09
CA ILE A 28 8.74 14.76 -6.48
C ILE A 28 8.07 13.95 -7.58
N ALA A 29 8.59 12.74 -7.82
CA ALA A 29 8.00 11.79 -8.76
C ALA A 29 6.59 11.36 -8.33
N ALA A 30 5.82 10.80 -9.28
CA ALA A 30 4.51 10.22 -8.96
C ALA A 30 4.65 9.15 -7.86
N GLN A 31 3.75 9.20 -6.88
CA GLN A 31 3.76 8.26 -5.76
C GLN A 31 2.48 7.43 -5.76
N LEU A 32 2.63 6.11 -5.62
CA LEU A 32 1.50 5.21 -5.43
C LEU A 32 1.08 5.23 -3.96
N ASP A 33 -0.11 5.74 -3.69
CA ASP A 33 -0.79 5.55 -2.42
C ASP A 33 -1.61 4.25 -2.50
N ILE A 34 -1.11 3.20 -1.85
CA ILE A 34 -1.74 1.87 -1.81
C ILE A 34 -3.06 1.92 -1.02
N ALA A 35 -3.10 2.70 0.06
CA ALA A 35 -4.28 2.79 0.93
C ALA A 35 -5.42 3.51 0.22
N ALA A 36 -5.11 4.63 -0.45
CA ALA A 36 -6.08 5.38 -1.24
C ALA A 36 -6.37 4.75 -2.62
N ARG A 37 -5.53 3.81 -3.09
CA ARG A 37 -5.56 3.25 -4.46
C ARG A 37 -5.48 4.34 -5.52
N VAL A 38 -4.60 5.30 -5.31
CA VAL A 38 -4.41 6.47 -6.17
C VAL A 38 -2.93 6.63 -6.46
N ILE A 39 -2.61 6.96 -7.70
CA ILE A 39 -1.28 7.45 -8.09
C ILE A 39 -1.34 8.97 -8.00
N ALA A 40 -0.66 9.52 -7.00
CA ALA A 40 -0.43 10.96 -6.89
C ALA A 40 0.41 11.43 -8.07
N SER A 41 0.02 12.55 -8.67
CA SER A 41 0.74 13.16 -9.77
C SER A 41 2.14 13.63 -9.33
N PRO A 42 3.13 13.67 -10.24
CA PRO A 42 4.40 14.33 -9.97
C PRO A 42 4.14 15.79 -9.59
N ARG A 43 4.85 16.28 -8.57
CA ARG A 43 4.70 17.66 -8.10
C ARG A 43 6.04 18.32 -7.88
N GLN A 44 6.07 19.63 -8.05
CA GLN A 44 7.23 20.44 -7.69
C GLN A 44 7.04 20.94 -6.26
N GLU A 45 8.10 20.91 -5.48
CA GLU A 45 8.11 21.43 -4.12
C GLU A 45 9.25 22.42 -3.96
N PHE A 46 8.94 23.56 -3.36
CA PHE A 46 9.94 24.53 -2.96
C PHE A 46 10.52 24.13 -1.61
N TYR A 47 11.83 24.26 -1.46
CA TYR A 47 12.48 24.11 -0.17
C TYR A 47 13.57 25.15 -0.02
N PHE A 48 13.88 25.48 1.23
CA PHE A 48 14.83 26.53 1.55
C PHE A 48 16.12 25.93 2.11
N GLU A 49 17.24 26.28 1.50
CA GLU A 49 18.58 25.97 1.99
C GLU A 49 19.16 27.24 2.61
N GLN A 50 19.33 27.26 3.93
CA GLN A 50 19.95 28.38 4.63
C GLN A 50 21.44 28.45 4.30
N SER A 51 21.91 29.62 3.88
CA SER A 51 23.32 29.87 3.57
C SER A 51 23.60 31.37 3.66
N ASP A 52 24.69 31.73 4.34
CA ASP A 52 25.13 33.13 4.46
C ASP A 52 25.91 33.59 3.21
N GLN A 53 26.49 32.64 2.48
CA GLN A 53 27.28 32.90 1.26
C GLN A 53 26.41 32.51 0.05
N VAL A 54 25.73 33.51 -0.52
CA VAL A 54 24.85 33.33 -1.67
C VAL A 54 25.16 34.40 -2.71
N ASP A 55 25.49 33.96 -3.92
CA ASP A 55 25.69 34.86 -5.06
C ASP A 55 24.35 35.08 -5.78
N ALA A 56 23.97 36.34 -5.96
CA ALA A 56 22.77 36.75 -6.69
C ALA A 56 23.09 37.45 -8.01
N GLN A 57 24.35 37.53 -8.44
CA GLN A 57 24.76 38.28 -9.62
C GLN A 57 24.03 37.80 -10.89
N ASP A 58 23.90 36.48 -11.08
CA ASP A 58 23.18 35.91 -12.23
C ASP A 58 21.70 36.28 -12.22
N PHE A 59 21.06 36.26 -11.04
CA PHE A 59 19.67 36.67 -10.89
C PHE A 59 19.48 38.15 -11.21
N LEU A 60 20.37 39.01 -10.71
CA LEU A 60 20.33 40.46 -10.95
C LEU A 60 20.60 40.80 -12.42
N ASN A 61 21.54 40.10 -13.07
CA ASN A 61 21.83 40.25 -14.49
C ASN A 61 20.62 39.83 -15.35
N TRP A 62 19.99 38.70 -15.00
CA TRP A 62 18.78 38.23 -15.67
C TRP A 62 17.62 39.23 -15.50
N LEU A 63 17.41 39.72 -14.28
CA LEU A 63 16.33 40.66 -13.97
C LEU A 63 16.53 42.02 -14.66
N SER A 64 17.77 42.50 -14.71
CA SER A 64 18.17 43.69 -15.48
C SER A 64 17.87 43.53 -16.97
N SER A 65 18.19 42.36 -17.54
CA SER A 65 17.92 42.06 -18.95
C SER A 65 16.43 41.93 -19.26
N ARG A 66 15.64 41.35 -18.33
CA ARG A 66 14.20 41.15 -18.49
C ARG A 66 13.41 42.47 -18.46
N ASP A 67 13.74 43.35 -17.51
CA ASP A 67 13.01 44.60 -17.28
C ASP A 67 13.64 45.80 -18.03
N ASN A 68 14.76 45.57 -18.73
CA ASN A 68 15.55 46.60 -19.41
C ASN A 68 15.93 47.78 -18.48
N LEU A 69 16.32 47.43 -17.25
CA LEU A 69 16.72 48.38 -16.20
C LEU A 69 18.21 48.24 -15.88
N PRO A 70 18.91 49.32 -15.49
CA PRO A 70 20.28 49.21 -15.01
C PRO A 70 20.39 48.27 -13.79
N VAL A 71 21.45 47.48 -13.74
CA VAL A 71 21.70 46.51 -12.65
C VAL A 71 21.66 47.17 -11.27
N SER A 72 22.12 48.43 -11.14
CA SER A 72 22.08 49.19 -9.88
C SER A 72 20.66 49.39 -9.34
N VAL A 73 19.72 49.77 -10.21
CA VAL A 73 18.30 49.99 -9.85
C VAL A 73 17.65 48.68 -9.42
N VAL A 74 17.94 47.60 -10.15
CA VAL A 74 17.44 46.26 -9.84
C VAL A 74 18.01 45.76 -8.51
N HIS A 75 19.28 46.03 -8.23
CA HIS A 75 19.92 45.68 -6.98
C HIS A 75 19.26 46.40 -5.78
N GLU A 76 18.98 47.69 -5.88
CA GLU A 76 18.27 48.44 -4.83
C GLU A 76 16.87 47.88 -4.58
N GLN A 77 16.12 47.62 -5.66
CA GLN A 77 14.81 46.99 -5.60
C GLN A 77 14.87 45.63 -4.89
N TYR A 78 15.80 44.77 -5.29
CA TYR A 78 16.03 43.47 -4.67
C TYR A 78 16.37 43.61 -3.18
N ALA A 79 17.28 44.53 -2.83
CA ALA A 79 17.69 44.77 -1.45
C ALA A 79 16.52 45.20 -0.55
N ILE A 80 15.57 45.98 -1.06
CA ILE A 80 14.34 46.34 -0.32
C ILE A 80 13.55 45.08 0.06
N VAL A 81 13.41 44.12 -0.85
CA VAL A 81 12.67 42.88 -0.59
C VAL A 81 13.41 42.00 0.44
N ILE A 82 14.73 41.89 0.34
CA ILE A 82 15.54 41.13 1.31
C ILE A 82 15.49 41.79 2.69
N ASN A 83 15.60 43.12 2.75
CA ASN A 83 15.49 43.85 4.01
C ASN A 83 14.11 43.70 4.65
N HIS A 84 13.06 43.69 3.83
CA HIS A 84 11.69 43.42 4.30
C HIS A 84 11.51 41.99 4.82
N LEU A 85 12.18 41.01 4.21
CA LEU A 85 12.20 39.63 4.71
C LEU A 85 12.91 39.55 6.08
N ASN A 86 14.06 40.22 6.20
CA ASN A 86 14.86 40.21 7.42
C ASN A 86 14.26 41.04 8.57
N SER A 87 13.42 42.03 8.27
CA SER A 87 12.75 42.86 9.28
C SER A 87 11.51 42.21 9.91
N GLN A 88 11.11 41.02 9.45
CA GLN A 88 10.05 40.24 10.07
C GLN A 88 10.34 39.97 11.56
N LYS A 89 9.33 40.23 12.40
CA LYS A 89 9.36 39.96 13.84
C LYS A 89 8.61 38.66 14.16
N VAL A 90 8.93 38.05 15.28
CA VAL A 90 8.30 36.80 15.78
C VAL A 90 6.80 36.95 15.99
N GLU A 91 6.33 38.15 16.37
CA GLU A 91 4.92 38.42 16.69
C GLU A 91 4.09 38.92 15.49
N CYS A 92 4.70 39.06 14.30
CA CYS A 92 3.99 39.48 13.09
C CYS A 92 3.36 38.30 12.35
N ASP A 93 2.31 38.59 11.59
CA ASP A 93 1.70 37.64 10.64
C ASP A 93 2.74 37.08 9.64
N ASP A 94 2.49 35.85 9.20
CA ASP A 94 3.32 35.14 8.25
C ASP A 94 3.47 35.94 6.93
N LEU A 95 4.71 36.23 6.53
CA LEU A 95 4.97 36.93 5.27
C LEU A 95 4.74 35.98 4.11
N THR A 96 3.58 36.11 3.47
CA THR A 96 3.16 35.21 2.39
C THR A 96 3.61 35.71 1.02
N TRP A 97 4.42 34.92 0.34
CA TRP A 97 4.78 35.08 -1.07
C TRP A 97 3.89 34.18 -1.94
N LYS A 98 2.86 34.78 -2.53
CA LYS A 98 1.87 34.09 -3.35
C LYS A 98 2.54 33.21 -4.43
N GLY A 99 2.18 31.93 -4.45
CA GLY A 99 2.70 30.95 -5.40
C GLY A 99 4.13 30.45 -5.13
N ILE A 100 4.76 30.84 -4.01
CA ILE A 100 6.08 30.34 -3.57
C ILE A 100 5.96 29.71 -2.17
N GLY A 101 5.49 30.48 -1.18
CA GLY A 101 5.40 30.01 0.20
C GLY A 101 5.24 31.14 1.20
N SER A 102 5.25 30.81 2.49
CA SER A 102 5.23 31.77 3.59
C SER A 102 6.51 31.72 4.41
N TRP A 103 6.88 32.88 4.94
CA TRP A 103 7.99 33.05 5.85
C TRP A 103 7.44 33.36 7.24
N LYS A 104 8.07 32.76 8.24
CA LYS A 104 7.76 33.01 9.63
C LYS A 104 9.04 32.96 10.45
N ARG A 105 9.17 33.84 11.42
CA ARG A 105 10.25 33.76 12.39
C ARG A 105 9.79 32.91 13.58
N ASP A 106 10.58 31.89 13.91
CA ASP A 106 10.30 31.00 15.04
C ASP A 106 10.75 31.65 16.36
N ALA A 107 10.42 31.03 17.50
CA ALA A 107 10.69 31.58 18.84
C ALA A 107 12.20 31.73 19.14
N ASP A 108 13.04 30.96 18.45
CA ASP A 108 14.50 31.04 18.49
C ASP A 108 15.08 32.13 17.57
N ASN A 109 14.22 32.99 17.00
CA ASN A 109 14.56 34.05 16.06
C ASN A 109 15.14 33.52 14.72
N THR A 110 14.95 32.24 14.40
CA THR A 110 15.31 31.67 13.08
C THR A 110 14.22 31.88 12.05
N LEU A 111 14.62 32.11 10.79
CA LEU A 111 13.70 32.31 9.69
C LEU A 111 13.29 30.95 9.11
N ARG A 112 12.01 30.58 9.24
CA ARG A 112 11.44 29.34 8.71
C ARG A 112 10.65 29.62 7.45
N PHE A 113 10.91 28.83 6.41
CA PHE A 113 10.16 28.83 5.17
C PHE A 113 9.17 27.67 5.13
N THR A 114 7.93 27.96 4.74
CA THR A 114 6.88 26.96 4.48
C THR A 114 6.46 27.07 3.02
N ALA A 115 6.64 26.00 2.25
CA ALA A 115 6.31 25.98 0.83
C ALA A 115 4.79 26.12 0.60
N SER A 116 4.40 26.86 -0.44
CA SER A 116 3.03 26.84 -0.92
C SER A 116 2.78 25.55 -1.69
N ASN A 117 1.68 24.87 -1.40
CA ASN A 117 1.26 23.67 -2.12
C ASN A 117 0.58 23.99 -3.47
N GLU A 118 0.67 25.22 -3.96
CA GLU A 118 0.03 25.66 -5.19
C GLU A 118 0.85 25.17 -6.40
N PRO A 119 0.37 24.15 -7.14
CA PRO A 119 1.17 23.55 -8.20
C PRO A 119 1.26 24.49 -9.42
N TYR A 120 2.38 24.45 -10.14
CA TYR A 120 2.53 25.17 -11.42
C TYR A 120 1.55 24.69 -12.50
N THR A 121 1.12 23.44 -12.41
CA THR A 121 0.21 22.77 -13.34
C THR A 121 -0.83 21.99 -12.56
N ILE A 122 -2.09 22.06 -12.98
CA ILE A 122 -3.18 21.27 -12.40
C ILE A 122 -2.97 19.81 -12.82
N ALA A 123 -2.22 19.05 -12.01
CA ALA A 123 -1.96 17.65 -12.27
C ALA A 123 -2.96 16.79 -11.47
N VAL A 124 -3.93 16.21 -12.18
CA VAL A 124 -5.01 15.43 -11.55
C VAL A 124 -4.47 14.03 -11.16
N PRO A 125 -4.70 13.58 -9.92
CA PRO A 125 -4.33 12.22 -9.50
C PRO A 125 -5.14 11.17 -10.26
N VAL A 126 -4.52 10.02 -10.55
CA VAL A 126 -5.16 8.95 -11.35
C VAL A 126 -5.45 7.74 -10.47
N ARG A 127 -6.63 7.14 -10.63
CA ARG A 127 -7.02 5.94 -9.89
C ARG A 127 -6.14 4.75 -10.28
N ALA A 128 -5.62 4.04 -9.30
CA ALA A 128 -4.87 2.80 -9.50
C ALA A 128 -5.83 1.61 -9.44
N GLU A 129 -6.11 1.00 -10.59
CA GLU A 129 -6.91 -0.22 -10.68
C GLU A 129 -6.02 -1.44 -10.90
N LYS A 130 -6.20 -2.47 -10.06
CA LYS A 130 -5.50 -3.74 -10.23
C LYS A 130 -6.14 -4.49 -11.39
N VAL A 131 -5.49 -4.49 -12.54
CA VAL A 131 -5.90 -5.30 -13.69
C VAL A 131 -5.55 -6.76 -13.42
N ILE A 132 -6.53 -7.56 -13.00
CA ILE A 132 -6.40 -9.02 -12.92
C ILE A 132 -6.75 -9.58 -14.30
N ARG A 133 -5.78 -10.21 -14.96
CA ARG A 133 -6.00 -10.90 -16.24
C ARG A 133 -6.27 -12.37 -15.93
N GLU A 134 -7.53 -12.77 -16.06
CA GLU A 134 -7.93 -14.17 -15.83
C GLU A 134 -7.49 -15.09 -16.99
N ASN A 135 -7.31 -14.54 -18.18
CA ASN A 135 -6.94 -15.28 -19.40
C ASN A 135 -5.46 -15.14 -19.77
N THR A 136 -4.56 -15.05 -18.79
CA THR A 136 -3.11 -15.10 -19.05
C THR A 136 -2.51 -16.43 -18.65
N SER A 137 -2.02 -17.14 -19.67
CA SER A 137 -1.17 -18.32 -19.53
C SER A 137 0.17 -17.88 -18.91
N HIS A 138 0.49 -18.43 -17.74
CA HIS A 138 1.77 -18.22 -17.09
C HIS A 138 2.48 -19.57 -17.00
N ALA A 139 3.76 -19.59 -17.32
CA ALA A 139 4.59 -20.76 -17.10
C ALA A 139 4.72 -21.01 -15.59
N VAL A 140 4.20 -22.15 -15.13
CA VAL A 140 4.28 -22.58 -13.73
C VAL A 140 5.20 -23.79 -13.67
N GLN A 141 6.17 -23.77 -12.77
CA GLN A 141 7.02 -24.93 -12.54
C GLN A 141 6.30 -25.95 -11.66
N VAL A 142 6.17 -27.18 -12.15
CA VAL A 142 5.61 -28.32 -11.41
C VAL A 142 6.67 -29.41 -11.37
N GLY A 143 7.34 -29.54 -10.23
CA GLY A 143 8.53 -30.40 -10.10
C GLY A 143 9.67 -29.87 -10.97
N GLU A 144 10.08 -30.66 -11.97
CA GLU A 144 11.16 -30.33 -12.92
C GLU A 144 10.63 -29.77 -14.26
N ALA A 145 9.32 -29.81 -14.50
CA ALA A 145 8.72 -29.39 -15.77
C ALA A 145 8.03 -28.02 -15.66
N SER A 146 8.23 -27.16 -16.67
CA SER A 146 7.48 -25.91 -16.82
C SER A 146 6.19 -26.19 -17.61
N VAL A 147 5.04 -26.00 -16.98
CA VAL A 147 3.71 -26.26 -17.55
C VAL A 147 2.87 -25.00 -17.45
N ASP A 148 2.06 -24.75 -18.47
CA ASP A 148 1.13 -23.62 -18.47
C ASP A 148 0.06 -23.71 -17.36
N SER A 149 -0.19 -22.59 -16.67
CA SER A 149 -1.14 -22.42 -15.58
C SER A 149 -2.56 -22.88 -15.93
N ILE A 150 -3.04 -22.56 -17.14
CA ILE A 150 -4.40 -22.93 -17.59
C ILE A 150 -4.51 -24.44 -17.76
N THR A 151 -3.49 -25.03 -18.39
CA THR A 151 -3.41 -26.48 -18.62
C THR A 151 -3.34 -27.25 -17.29
N MET A 152 -2.55 -26.76 -16.34
CA MET A 152 -2.40 -27.36 -15.00
C MET A 152 -3.70 -27.25 -14.18
N ALA A 153 -4.36 -26.09 -14.19
CA ALA A 153 -5.64 -25.90 -13.51
C ALA A 153 -6.73 -26.84 -14.05
N LYS A 154 -6.79 -27.02 -15.37
CA LYS A 154 -7.70 -27.99 -16.01
C LYS A 154 -7.40 -29.42 -15.59
N ASN A 155 -6.12 -29.81 -15.56
CA ASN A 155 -5.71 -31.16 -15.15
C ASN A 155 -6.09 -31.45 -13.69
N LEU A 156 -5.89 -30.50 -12.77
CA LEU A 156 -6.29 -30.63 -11.37
C LEU A 156 -7.82 -30.76 -11.20
N GLN A 157 -8.60 -29.99 -11.95
CA GLN A 157 -10.07 -30.09 -11.91
C GLN A 157 -10.57 -31.43 -12.45
N GLN A 158 -9.97 -31.95 -13.52
CA GLN A 158 -10.32 -33.25 -14.07
C GLN A 158 -10.00 -34.41 -13.13
N GLN A 159 -8.96 -34.29 -12.31
CA GLN A 159 -8.60 -35.32 -11.33
C GLN A 159 -9.61 -35.42 -10.18
N LYS A 160 -10.25 -34.30 -9.78
CA LYS A 160 -11.31 -34.29 -8.76
C LYS A 160 -12.63 -34.91 -9.25
N ALA A 161 -12.88 -34.94 -10.57
CA ALA A 161 -14.15 -35.40 -11.13
C ALA A 161 -14.24 -36.93 -11.34
N LYS A 162 -13.20 -37.70 -11.00
CA LYS A 162 -13.16 -39.16 -11.23
C LYS A 162 -13.26 -39.97 -9.92
N PHE A 163 -14.41 -39.85 -9.26
CA PHE A 163 -14.92 -40.94 -8.43
C PHE A 163 -16.43 -41.08 -8.67
N THR A 164 -16.80 -41.39 -9.92
CA THR A 164 -18.16 -41.84 -10.20
C THR A 164 -18.14 -43.36 -10.06
N LEU A 165 -18.75 -43.89 -9.00
CA LEU A 165 -19.05 -45.32 -8.92
C LEU A 165 -19.99 -45.66 -10.07
N LYS A 166 -19.43 -46.00 -11.23
CA LYS A 166 -20.13 -46.77 -12.26
C LYS A 166 -20.32 -48.17 -11.71
N SER A 167 -21.31 -48.37 -10.84
CA SER A 167 -21.51 -49.69 -10.24
C SER A 167 -22.97 -49.96 -9.98
N GLY A 168 -23.68 -50.38 -11.04
CA GLY A 168 -24.95 -51.10 -10.93
C GLY A 168 -24.82 -52.42 -10.13
N TRP A 169 -23.60 -52.84 -9.78
CA TRP A 169 -23.34 -53.98 -8.91
C TRP A 169 -23.72 -53.72 -7.44
N GLY A 170 -23.76 -52.46 -7.00
CA GLY A 170 -24.22 -52.11 -5.65
C GLY A 170 -25.67 -52.55 -5.39
N PHE A 171 -26.54 -52.41 -6.41
CA PHE A 171 -27.93 -52.85 -6.33
C PHE A 171 -28.03 -54.38 -6.27
N LEU A 172 -27.22 -55.11 -7.05
CA LEU A 172 -27.19 -56.58 -7.02
C LEU A 172 -26.76 -57.12 -5.65
N LEU A 173 -25.73 -56.52 -5.03
CA LEU A 173 -25.29 -56.90 -3.69
C LEU A 173 -26.38 -56.65 -2.64
N PHE A 174 -27.07 -55.52 -2.73
CA PHE A 174 -28.16 -55.18 -1.82
C PHE A 174 -29.33 -56.17 -1.92
N VAL A 175 -29.74 -56.53 -3.15
CA VAL A 175 -30.79 -57.52 -3.38
C VAL A 175 -30.37 -58.91 -2.88
N ALA A 176 -29.11 -59.31 -3.06
CA ALA A 176 -28.60 -60.59 -2.58
C ALA A 176 -28.65 -60.70 -1.04
N VAL A 177 -28.30 -59.63 -0.32
CA VAL A 177 -28.36 -59.61 1.16
C VAL A 177 -29.80 -59.70 1.67
N ILE A 178 -30.75 -59.01 1.03
CA ILE A 178 -32.17 -59.10 1.40
C ILE A 178 -32.71 -60.51 1.16
N ALA A 179 -32.38 -61.11 0.00
CA ALA A 179 -32.83 -62.46 -0.32
C ALA A 179 -32.29 -63.51 0.66
N LEU A 180 -31.00 -63.41 1.03
CA LEU A 180 -30.38 -64.27 2.05
C LEU A 180 -31.03 -64.09 3.43
N SER A 181 -31.31 -62.84 3.82
CA SER A 181 -31.95 -62.55 5.11
C SER A 181 -33.38 -63.11 5.17
N ALA A 182 -34.16 -62.94 4.10
CA ALA A 182 -35.52 -63.48 4.00
C ALA A 182 -35.53 -65.02 4.02
N TRP A 183 -34.63 -65.67 3.28
CA TRP A 183 -34.47 -67.13 3.35
C TRP A 183 -34.18 -67.57 4.78
N ALA A 184 -33.20 -66.95 5.42
CA ALA A 184 -32.77 -67.36 6.74
C ALA A 184 -33.88 -67.20 7.79
N MET A 185 -34.73 -66.17 7.68
CA MET A 185 -35.95 -66.02 8.49
C MET A 185 -36.97 -67.15 8.24
N LEU A 186 -37.22 -67.51 6.98
CA LEU A 186 -38.18 -68.58 6.62
C LEU A 186 -37.76 -69.97 7.14
N THR A 187 -36.47 -70.21 7.32
CA THR A 187 -35.98 -71.49 7.86
C THR A 187 -36.05 -71.61 9.39
N ASN A 188 -36.60 -70.62 10.10
CA ASN A 188 -36.77 -70.60 11.57
C ASN A 188 -35.48 -70.91 12.38
N LYS A 189 -34.29 -70.69 11.78
CA LYS A 189 -33.00 -70.96 12.44
C LYS A 189 -32.47 -69.79 13.29
N PHE A 190 -33.19 -68.66 13.33
CA PHE A 190 -32.83 -67.53 14.17
C PHE A 190 -33.63 -67.53 15.47
N THR A 191 -33.05 -68.11 16.52
CA THR A 191 -33.50 -67.85 17.89
C THR A 191 -32.78 -66.60 18.43
N PRO A 192 -33.49 -65.60 19.00
CA PRO A 192 -32.88 -64.36 19.50
C PRO A 192 -31.86 -64.58 20.64
N ALA A 193 -31.79 -65.79 21.20
CA ALA A 193 -30.78 -66.20 22.17
C ALA A 193 -29.36 -66.34 21.59
N MET A 194 -29.18 -66.39 20.26
CA MET A 194 -27.85 -66.40 19.63
C MET A 194 -27.14 -65.04 19.65
N LEU A 195 -27.86 -63.95 19.95
CA LEU A 195 -27.33 -62.58 19.99
C LEU A 195 -27.14 -62.04 21.41
N SER A 196 -27.42 -62.84 22.46
CA SER A 196 -27.20 -62.45 23.85
C SER A 196 -26.09 -63.29 24.51
N ASN A 197 -25.40 -62.69 25.50
CA ASN A 197 -24.44 -63.40 26.32
C ASN A 197 -25.17 -64.18 27.43
N PRO A 198 -25.12 -65.52 27.47
CA PRO A 198 -25.88 -66.32 28.44
C PRO A 198 -25.21 -66.43 29.82
N ALA A 199 -24.08 -65.75 30.06
CA ALA A 199 -23.36 -65.86 31.33
C ALA A 199 -24.16 -65.25 32.49
N LYS A 200 -24.60 -66.11 33.42
CA LYS A 200 -25.18 -65.73 34.71
C LYS A 200 -24.10 -65.04 35.55
N VAL A 201 -24.30 -63.76 35.88
CA VAL A 201 -23.37 -62.99 36.73
C VAL A 201 -23.40 -63.60 38.13
N VAL A 202 -22.28 -64.21 38.55
CA VAL A 202 -22.08 -64.71 39.92
C VAL A 202 -21.25 -63.67 40.67
N PRO A 203 -21.75 -63.08 41.79
CA PRO A 203 -20.99 -62.12 42.57
C PRO A 203 -19.80 -62.79 43.27
N THR A 204 -18.60 -62.21 43.12
CA THR A 204 -17.36 -62.67 43.76
C THR A 204 -17.44 -62.48 45.28
N GLU A 205 -17.12 -63.53 46.05
CA GLU A 205 -17.11 -63.50 47.51
C GLU A 205 -16.03 -62.56 48.08
N THR A 206 -16.38 -61.91 49.19
CA THR A 206 -15.65 -60.82 49.86
C THR A 206 -14.43 -61.28 50.66
N THR A 207 -13.32 -60.52 50.58
CA THR A 207 -12.13 -60.67 51.42
C THR A 207 -12.42 -60.32 52.90
N PRO A 208 -12.00 -61.13 53.89
CA PRO A 208 -12.31 -60.87 55.30
C PRO A 208 -11.51 -59.70 55.90
N THR A 209 -12.26 -58.79 56.55
CA THR A 209 -11.80 -57.67 57.37
C THR A 209 -11.00 -58.14 58.60
N TYR A 210 -9.87 -57.47 58.87
CA TYR A 210 -9.00 -57.67 60.04
C TYR A 210 -9.72 -57.34 61.36
N LYS A 211 -9.45 -58.12 62.42
CA LYS A 211 -9.89 -57.81 63.79
C LYS A 211 -8.91 -56.86 64.48
N VAL A 212 -9.51 -55.91 65.20
CA VAL A 212 -8.91 -54.85 66.02
C VAL A 212 -8.31 -55.45 67.30
N TRP A 213 -7.21 -54.85 67.79
CA TRP A 213 -6.83 -54.82 69.20
C TRP A 213 -7.22 -53.46 69.78
#